data_AF-A0A6L8LSQ5-F1
#
_entry.id   AF-A0A6L8LSQ5-F1
#
_cell.length_a   1.000
_cell.length_b   1.000
_cell.length_c   1.000
_cell.angle_alpha   90.00
_cell.angle_beta   90.00
_cell.angle_gamma   90.00
#
_symmetry.space_group_name_H-M   'P 1'
#
loop_
_entity.id
_entity.type
_entity.pdbx_description
1 polymer ?
#
loop_
_entity_poly.entity_id
_entity_poly.type
_entity_poly.pdbx_seq_one_letter_code
_entity_poly.pdbx_strand_id
1 'polypeptide(L)'
;MVLTDKETSFIRQLISIRKRKEEKLLAQWRKLDEEQNKVKAERIQVYQLWSESRATLVDSEVNDNLLTRNELNQLVSDKRSQYTQERSKAESITYLDKRIAQIECEKTELIRQKALLIRGQEKLKGVLNEQ
;
A
#
# COMPACT_ATOMS: atom_id res chain seq x y z
N MET A 1 -42.74 -8.77 22.43
CA MET A 1 -42.96 -7.47 23.10
C MET A 1 -43.04 -6.42 21.99
N VAL A 2 -44.13 -5.67 21.89
CA VAL A 2 -44.31 -4.74 20.76
C VAL A 2 -43.48 -3.48 21.00
N LEU A 3 -42.55 -3.19 20.08
CA LEU A 3 -41.75 -1.96 20.09
C LEU A 3 -42.66 -0.73 19.94
N THR A 4 -42.35 0.33 20.68
CA THR A 4 -42.99 1.64 20.53
C THR A 4 -42.57 2.32 19.22
N ASP A 5 -43.36 3.29 18.76
CA ASP A 5 -43.02 4.11 17.58
C ASP A 5 -41.68 4.84 17.74
N LYS A 6 -41.35 5.25 18.96
CA LYS A 6 -40.06 5.89 19.29
C LYS A 6 -38.90 4.92 19.12
N GLU A 7 -39.02 3.70 19.60
CA GLU A 7 -38.00 2.65 19.45
C GLU A 7 -37.83 2.26 17.98
N THR A 8 -38.93 2.11 17.24
CA THR A 8 -38.90 1.82 15.80
C THR A 8 -38.21 2.93 15.01
N SER A 9 -38.53 4.19 15.29
CA SER A 9 -37.86 5.35 14.66
C SER A 9 -36.37 5.39 14.99
N PHE A 10 -36.00 5.14 16.25
CA PHE A 10 -34.61 5.10 16.69
C PHE A 10 -33.81 3.99 15.98
N ILE A 11 -34.37 2.78 15.86
CA ILE A 11 -33.72 1.68 15.14
C ILE A 11 -33.53 2.03 13.65
N ARG A 12 -34.52 2.66 13.01
CA ARG A 12 -34.38 3.14 11.61
C ARG A 12 -33.25 4.16 11.46
N GLN A 13 -33.09 5.07 12.41
CA GLN A 13 -31.97 6.03 12.42
C GLN A 13 -30.61 5.32 12.56
N LEU A 14 -30.51 4.33 13.45
CA LEU A 14 -29.29 3.53 13.61
C LEU A 14 -28.91 2.79 12.32
N ILE A 15 -29.90 2.21 11.61
CA ILE A 15 -29.70 1.58 10.30
C ILE A 15 -29.17 2.60 9.27
N SER A 16 -29.73 3.81 9.24
CA SER A 16 -29.29 4.87 8.32
C SER A 16 -27.85 5.33 8.60
N ILE A 17 -27.50 5.57 9.86
CA ILE A 17 -26.13 5.92 10.27
C ILE A 17 -25.15 4.81 9.86
N ARG A 18 -25.55 3.54 10.04
CA ARG A 18 -24.73 2.39 9.68
C ARG A 18 -24.52 2.28 8.16
N LYS A 19 -25.53 2.50 7.33
CA LYS A 19 -25.37 2.56 5.86
C LYS A 19 -24.33 3.60 5.44
N ARG A 20 -24.40 4.80 6.02
CA ARG A 20 -23.40 5.86 5.77
C ARG A 20 -21.99 5.44 6.18
N LYS A 21 -21.84 4.71 7.29
CA LYS A 21 -20.53 4.17 7.72
C LYS A 21 -20.02 3.11 6.74
N GLU A 22 -20.89 2.23 6.24
CA GLU A 22 -20.53 1.22 5.25
C GLU A 22 -20.06 1.84 3.93
N GLU A 23 -20.75 2.87 3.44
CA GLU A 23 -20.34 3.64 2.26
C GLU A 23 -18.96 4.28 2.44
N LYS A 24 -18.69 4.85 3.63
CA LYS A 24 -17.38 5.41 3.96
C LYS A 24 -16.27 4.35 3.95
N LEU A 25 -16.51 3.19 4.55
CA LEU A 25 -15.54 2.09 4.53
C LEU A 25 -15.28 1.59 3.11
N LEU A 26 -16.32 1.47 2.29
CA LEU A 26 -16.19 1.08 0.89
C LEU A 26 -15.37 2.09 0.09
N ALA A 27 -15.59 3.39 0.31
CA ALA A 27 -14.81 4.45 -0.32
C ALA A 27 -13.34 4.42 0.11
N GLN A 28 -13.06 4.20 1.40
CA GLN A 28 -11.70 4.02 1.91
C GLN A 28 -11.03 2.79 1.30
N TRP A 29 -11.75 1.67 1.20
CA TRP A 29 -11.25 0.45 0.59
C TRP A 29 -10.83 0.68 -0.87
N ARG A 30 -11.68 1.33 -1.67
CA ARG A 30 -11.38 1.63 -3.08
C ARG A 30 -10.13 2.50 -3.22
N LYS A 31 -9.99 3.54 -2.38
CA LYS A 31 -8.79 4.38 -2.36
C LYS A 31 -7.52 3.60 -2.06
N LEU A 32 -7.56 2.72 -1.04
CA LEU A 32 -6.42 1.85 -0.71
C LEU A 32 -6.13 0.84 -1.83
N ASP A 33 -7.14 0.40 -2.55
CA ASP A 33 -6.97 -0.51 -3.69
C ASP A 33 -6.28 0.16 -4.87
N GLU A 34 -6.74 1.35 -5.25
CA GLU A 34 -6.10 2.19 -6.26
C GLU A 34 -4.65 2.52 -5.87
N GLU A 35 -4.41 2.89 -4.61
CA GLU A 35 -3.07 3.18 -4.12
C GLU A 35 -2.17 1.94 -4.16
N GLN A 36 -2.66 0.77 -3.74
CA GLN A 36 -1.87 -0.46 -3.80
C GLN A 36 -1.46 -0.81 -5.23
N ASN A 37 -2.37 -0.64 -6.19
CA ASN A 37 -2.08 -0.89 -7.60
C ASN A 37 -1.02 0.07 -8.13
N LYS A 38 -1.10 1.35 -7.76
CA LYS A 38 -0.09 2.35 -8.12
C LYS A 38 1.28 2.02 -7.54
N VAL A 39 1.35 1.70 -6.24
CA VAL A 39 2.61 1.38 -5.56
C VAL A 39 3.22 0.09 -6.13
N LYS A 40 2.41 -0.93 -6.46
CA LYS A 40 2.89 -2.15 -7.12
C LYS A 40 3.46 -1.86 -8.51
N ALA A 41 2.79 -1.03 -9.30
CA ALA A 41 3.27 -0.64 -10.62
C ALA A 41 4.60 0.14 -10.53
N GLU A 42 4.69 1.09 -9.60
CA GLU A 42 5.92 1.84 -9.33
C GLU A 42 7.06 0.91 -8.89
N ARG A 43 6.79 -0.04 -8.00
CA ARG A 43 7.76 -1.04 -7.56
C ARG A 43 8.36 -1.84 -8.72
N ILE A 44 7.53 -2.26 -9.68
CA ILE A 44 8.00 -2.99 -10.86
C ILE A 44 8.96 -2.12 -11.68
N GLN A 45 8.62 -0.85 -11.89
CA GLN A 45 9.46 0.09 -12.64
C GLN A 45 10.80 0.33 -11.94
N VAL A 46 10.78 0.61 -10.62
CA VAL A 46 12.02 0.83 -9.85
C VAL A 46 12.88 -0.43 -9.82
N TYR A 47 12.27 -1.61 -9.69
CA TYR A 47 13.00 -2.88 -9.74
C TYR A 47 13.72 -3.09 -11.07
N GLN A 48 13.06 -2.77 -12.19
CA GLN A 48 13.69 -2.85 -13.51
C GLN A 48 14.88 -1.89 -13.62
N LEU A 49 14.71 -0.63 -13.22
CA LEU A 49 15.78 0.37 -13.21
C LEU A 49 16.95 -0.01 -12.29
N TRP A 50 16.65 -0.66 -11.16
CA TRP A 50 17.65 -1.19 -10.25
C TRP A 50 18.42 -2.35 -10.88
N SER A 51 17.71 -3.30 -11.51
CA SER A 51 18.31 -4.43 -12.22
C SER A 51 19.24 -3.97 -13.34
N GLU A 52 18.84 -2.98 -14.13
CA GLU A 52 19.67 -2.36 -15.16
C GLU A 52 20.93 -1.71 -14.56
N SER A 53 20.75 -0.93 -13.48
CA SER A 53 21.87 -0.30 -12.73
C SER A 53 22.88 -1.33 -12.24
N ARG A 54 22.38 -2.47 -11.77
CA ARG A 54 23.19 -3.57 -11.25
C ARG A 54 23.93 -4.29 -12.37
N ALA A 55 23.30 -4.51 -13.52
CA ALA A 55 23.95 -5.08 -14.70
C ALA A 55 25.12 -4.19 -15.17
N THR A 56 24.92 -2.87 -15.26
CA THR A 56 26.00 -1.93 -15.62
C THR A 56 27.19 -1.95 -14.66
N LEU A 57 26.95 -2.21 -13.37
CA LEU A 57 28.02 -2.36 -12.38
C LEU A 57 28.82 -3.66 -12.58
N VAL A 58 28.14 -4.74 -12.97
CA VAL A 58 28.76 -6.06 -13.20
C VAL A 58 29.53 -6.07 -14.52
N ASP A 59 28.99 -5.49 -15.59
CA ASP A 59 29.57 -5.46 -16.94
C ASP A 59 30.71 -4.45 -17.10
N SER A 60 31.19 -3.87 -16.00
CA SER A 60 32.36 -3.00 -16.05
C SER A 60 33.61 -3.81 -16.32
N GLU A 61 33.93 -3.97 -17.59
CA GLU A 61 35.17 -4.60 -18.02
C GLU A 61 36.36 -4.01 -17.26
N VAL A 62 37.21 -4.91 -16.76
CA VAL A 62 38.52 -4.55 -16.21
C VAL A 62 39.35 -4.09 -17.41
N ASN A 63 39.52 -2.78 -17.54
CA ASN A 63 40.36 -2.23 -18.58
C ASN A 63 41.82 -2.49 -18.19
N ASP A 64 42.44 -3.51 -18.79
CA ASP A 64 43.84 -3.90 -18.54
C ASP A 64 44.86 -2.86 -19.08
N ASN A 65 44.37 -1.78 -19.67
CA ASN A 65 45.20 -0.68 -20.12
C ASN A 65 45.79 0.10 -18.95
N LEU A 66 47.05 0.53 -19.10
CA LEU A 66 47.70 1.45 -18.16
C LEU A 66 46.95 2.78 -18.13
N LEU A 67 46.22 3.04 -17.06
CA LEU A 67 45.52 4.30 -16.83
C LEU A 67 46.47 5.34 -16.24
N THR A 68 46.38 6.58 -16.71
CA THR A 68 46.96 7.72 -16.01
C THR A 68 46.25 7.94 -14.68
N ARG A 69 46.90 8.64 -13.75
CA ARG A 69 46.32 8.96 -12.43
C ARG A 69 44.97 9.69 -12.53
N ASN A 70 44.82 10.58 -13.50
CA ASN A 70 43.58 11.35 -13.68
C ASN A 70 42.44 10.45 -14.19
N GLU A 71 42.72 9.57 -15.15
CA GLU A 71 41.75 8.60 -15.67
C GLU A 71 41.32 7.62 -14.58
N LEU A 72 42.25 7.16 -13.75
CA LEU A 72 41.94 6.31 -12.60
C LEU A 72 41.02 7.02 -11.59
N ASN A 73 41.32 8.28 -11.25
CA ASN A 73 40.49 9.06 -10.34
C ASN A 73 39.07 9.29 -10.89
N GLN A 74 38.95 9.55 -12.19
CA GLN A 74 37.66 9.71 -12.85
C GLN A 74 36.87 8.40 -12.80
N LEU A 75 37.49 7.28 -13.14
CA LEU A 75 36.87 5.95 -13.08
C LEU A 75 36.37 5.61 -11.67
N VAL A 76 37.17 5.89 -10.63
CA VAL A 76 36.78 5.68 -9.23
C VAL A 76 35.59 6.56 -8.85
N SER A 77 35.58 7.82 -9.28
CA SER A 77 34.47 8.75 -9.05
C SER A 77 33.18 8.25 -9.72
N ASP A 78 33.27 7.85 -10.98
CA ASP A 78 32.13 7.35 -11.75
C ASP A 78 31.57 6.06 -11.14
N LYS A 79 32.45 5.15 -10.69
CA LYS A 79 32.04 3.94 -9.98
C LYS A 79 31.31 4.25 -8.68
N ARG A 80 31.83 5.17 -7.88
CA ARG A 80 31.15 5.61 -6.63
C ARG A 80 29.77 6.19 -6.92
N SER A 81 29.65 6.99 -7.98
CA SER A 81 28.37 7.55 -8.42
C SER A 81 27.39 6.43 -8.82
N GLN A 82 27.82 5.48 -9.64
CA GLN A 82 27.01 4.32 -10.06
C GLN A 82 26.53 3.49 -8.86
N TYR A 83 27.42 3.19 -7.90
CA TYR A 83 27.05 2.48 -6.67
C TYR A 83 26.05 3.26 -5.82
N THR A 84 26.21 4.58 -5.72
CA THR A 84 25.28 5.43 -4.96
C THR A 84 23.88 5.43 -5.60
N GLN A 85 23.82 5.48 -6.93
CA GLN A 85 22.56 5.40 -7.67
C GLN A 85 21.89 4.02 -7.60
N GLU A 86 22.67 2.93 -7.65
CA GLU A 86 22.13 1.58 -7.48
C GLU A 86 21.53 1.41 -6.08
N ARG A 87 22.26 1.88 -5.05
CA ARG A 87 21.82 1.78 -3.66
C ARG A 87 20.54 2.57 -3.40
N SER A 88 20.43 3.78 -3.94
CA SER A 88 19.22 4.60 -3.75
C SER A 88 17.98 3.95 -4.37
N LYS A 89 18.13 3.26 -5.51
CA LYS A 89 17.04 2.46 -6.13
C LYS A 89 16.68 1.25 -5.25
N ALA A 90 17.66 0.56 -4.68
CA ALA A 90 17.41 -0.56 -3.74
C ALA A 90 16.66 -0.10 -2.47
N GLU A 91 17.04 1.05 -1.93
CA GLU A 91 16.36 1.68 -0.79
C GLU A 91 14.91 2.07 -1.14
N SER A 92 14.69 2.56 -2.37
CA SER A 92 13.37 2.90 -2.88
C SER A 92 12.46 1.66 -2.99
N ILE A 93 12.98 0.53 -3.47
CA ILE A 93 12.24 -0.76 -3.49
C ILE A 93 11.85 -1.15 -2.06
N THR A 94 12.78 -1.05 -1.11
CA THR A 94 12.52 -1.37 0.30
C THR A 94 11.41 -0.49 0.89
N TYR A 95 11.39 0.80 0.54
CA TYR A 95 10.32 1.71 0.95
C TYR A 95 8.97 1.32 0.35
N LEU A 96 8.93 1.00 -0.96
CA LEU A 96 7.70 0.60 -1.64
C LEU A 96 7.14 -0.71 -1.07
N ASP A 97 8.01 -1.68 -0.74
CA ASP A 97 7.62 -2.92 -0.08
C ASP A 97 6.97 -2.67 1.29
N LYS A 98 7.55 -1.77 2.08
CA LYS A 98 6.96 -1.35 3.36
C LYS A 98 5.60 -0.67 3.16
N ARG A 99 5.45 0.17 2.13
CA ARG A 99 4.18 0.84 1.83
C ARG A 99 3.09 -0.16 1.42
N ILE A 100 3.43 -1.17 0.62
CA ILE A 100 2.49 -2.26 0.26
C ILE A 100 2.02 -2.99 1.52
N ALA A 101 2.94 -3.39 2.38
CA ALA A 101 2.61 -4.06 3.64
C ALA A 101 1.73 -3.20 4.55
N GLN A 102 1.99 -1.89 4.63
CA GLN A 102 1.15 -0.96 5.38
C GLN A 102 -0.28 -0.91 4.83
N ILE A 103 -0.44 -0.81 3.50
CA ILE A 103 -1.77 -0.81 2.86
C ILE A 103 -2.52 -2.11 3.15
N GLU A 104 -1.83 -3.25 3.19
CA GLU A 104 -2.44 -4.55 3.53
C GLU A 104 -2.95 -4.59 4.98
N CYS A 105 -2.19 -4.02 5.92
CA CYS A 105 -2.64 -3.83 7.29
C CYS A 105 -3.89 -2.94 7.37
N GLU A 106 -3.89 -1.80 6.66
CA GLU A 106 -5.02 -0.87 6.63
C GLU A 106 -6.28 -1.53 6.02
N LYS A 107 -6.13 -2.29 4.93
CA LYS A 107 -7.22 -3.07 4.33
C LYS A 107 -7.77 -4.12 5.30
N THR A 108 -6.90 -4.84 6.01
CA THR A 108 -7.31 -5.83 7.02
C THR A 108 -8.15 -5.18 8.13
N GLU A 109 -7.77 -3.99 8.57
CA GLU A 109 -8.53 -3.22 9.56
C GLU A 109 -9.90 -2.79 9.03
N LEU A 110 -10.00 -2.35 7.77
CA LEU A 110 -11.30 -2.05 7.15
C LEU A 110 -12.21 -3.27 7.08
N ILE A 111 -11.67 -4.47 6.78
CA ILE A 111 -12.44 -5.73 6.82
C ILE A 111 -12.96 -6.00 8.23
N ARG A 112 -12.11 -5.82 9.24
CA ARG A 112 -12.51 -5.99 10.65
C ARG A 112 -13.65 -5.05 11.02
N GLN A 113 -13.55 -3.77 10.64
CA GLN A 113 -14.61 -2.78 10.88
C GLN A 113 -15.90 -3.14 10.15
N LYS A 114 -15.82 -3.59 8.90
CA LYS A 114 -16.97 -4.06 8.13
C LYS A 114 -17.65 -5.25 8.80
N ALA A 115 -16.89 -6.23 9.29
CA ALA A 115 -17.43 -7.39 9.99
C ALA A 115 -18.18 -6.99 11.28
N LEU A 116 -17.68 -6.01 12.03
CA LEU A 116 -18.37 -5.47 13.20
C LEU A 116 -19.70 -4.78 12.83
N LEU A 117 -19.73 -4.03 11.72
CA LEU A 117 -20.95 -3.40 11.23
C LEU A 117 -22.01 -4.41 10.75
N ILE A 118 -21.60 -5.56 10.22
CA ILE A 118 -22.52 -6.66 9.82
C ILE A 118 -23.11 -7.32 11.07
N ARG A 119 -22.28 -7.71 12.05
CA ARG A 119 -22.79 -8.30 13.30
C ARG A 119 -23.75 -7.36 14.04
N GLY A 120 -23.45 -6.06 14.06
CA GLY A 120 -24.36 -5.06 14.62
C GLY A 120 -25.70 -4.98 13.88
N GLN A 121 -25.70 -5.16 12.55
CA GLN A 121 -26.91 -5.16 11.73
C GLN A 121 -27.79 -6.38 11.99
N GLU A 122 -27.19 -7.57 12.10
CA GLU A 122 -27.93 -8.81 12.41
C GLU A 122 -28.65 -8.68 13.76
N LYS A 123 -28.00 -8.10 14.77
CA LYS A 123 -28.64 -7.80 16.06
C LYS A 123 -29.81 -6.82 15.92
N LEU A 124 -29.63 -5.71 15.20
CA LEU A 124 -30.70 -4.72 15.00
C LEU A 124 -31.88 -5.29 14.18
N LYS A 125 -31.60 -6.16 13.21
CA LYS A 125 -32.64 -6.86 12.44
C LYS A 125 -33.36 -7.90 13.29
N GLY A 126 -32.64 -8.65 14.13
CA GLY A 126 -33.25 -9.61 15.07
C GLY A 126 -34.28 -8.94 15.97
N VAL A 127 -33.94 -7.79 16.57
CA VAL A 127 -34.86 -7.00 17.41
C VAL A 127 -36.10 -6.51 16.63
N LEU A 128 -35.96 -6.21 15.33
CA LEU A 128 -37.10 -5.82 14.48
C LEU A 128 -37.95 -7.02 14.02
N ASN A 129 -37.32 -8.19 13.83
CA ASN A 129 -37.96 -9.39 13.29
C ASN A 129 -38.50 -10.35 14.37
N GLU A 130 -38.14 -10.18 15.65
CA GLU A 130 -38.75 -10.86 16.80
C GLU A 130 -40.13 -10.26 17.20
N GLN A 131 -40.80 -9.62 16.22
CA GLN A 131 -42.20 -9.21 16.29
C GLN A 131 -43.13 -10.34 15.87
#